data_AF-B4N9K2-F1
#
_entry.id   AF-B4N9K2-F1
#
_cell.length_a   1.000
_cell.length_b   1.000
_cell.length_c   1.000
_cell.angle_alpha   90.00
_cell.angle_beta   90.00
_cell.angle_gamma   90.00
#
_symmetry.space_group_name_H-M   'P 1'
#
loop_
_entity.id
_entity.type
_entity.pdbx_description
1 polymer ?
#
loop_
_entity_poly.entity_id
_entity_poly.type
_entity_poly.pdbx_seq_one_letter_code
_entity_poly.pdbx_strand_id
1 'polypeptide(L)'
;MHNFATSNRNLVDLLHMENSLMSHMNNYAMGLQRKVDMINLVLAEAENREQQANGDPERFLANPVTSLSLFRRMYEDVPKLIDFLKTEMETVNEEEFKEAAADVLPLLIANDLNDEDVASGLLNHMQYGAHLNSLDCLALGNYLWHHLDQGHLAIKWLRLALERYDENLKPLDGLLHSGRIHILQKIIKVQLAIRQISQIE
;
A
#
# COMPACT_ATOMS: atom_id res chain seq x y z
N MET A 1 -5.12 -28.52 19.72
CA MET A 1 -4.32 -29.07 18.60
C MET A 1 -4.93 -28.81 17.22
N HIS A 2 -6.25 -28.96 17.02
CA HIS A 2 -6.90 -28.72 15.71
C HIS A 2 -6.79 -27.25 15.23
N ASN A 3 -7.07 -26.27 16.09
CA ASN A 3 -7.03 -24.84 15.70
C ASN A 3 -5.63 -24.33 15.32
N PHE A 4 -4.57 -24.86 15.94
CA PHE A 4 -3.19 -24.44 15.67
C PHE A 4 -2.69 -24.96 14.30
N ALA A 5 -3.02 -26.21 13.95
CA ALA A 5 -2.66 -26.78 12.64
C ALA A 5 -3.41 -26.08 11.49
N THR A 6 -4.68 -25.73 11.72
CA THR A 6 -5.48 -24.95 10.75
C THR A 6 -4.95 -23.52 10.63
N SER A 7 -4.66 -22.84 11.75
CA SER A 7 -4.06 -21.50 11.76
C SER A 7 -2.71 -21.47 11.04
N ASN A 8 -1.86 -22.48 11.23
CA ASN A 8 -0.57 -22.58 10.54
C ASN A 8 -0.72 -22.74 9.02
N ARG A 9 -1.69 -23.56 8.55
CA ARG A 9 -1.99 -23.67 7.12
C ARG A 9 -2.47 -22.33 6.55
N ASN A 10 -3.41 -21.68 7.22
CA ASN A 10 -3.93 -20.39 6.78
C ASN A 10 -2.84 -19.30 6.74
N LEU A 11 -1.87 -19.32 7.67
CA LEU A 11 -0.72 -18.41 7.67
C LEU A 11 0.23 -18.67 6.49
N VAL A 12 0.44 -19.93 6.10
CA VAL A 12 1.22 -20.28 4.91
C VAL A 12 0.51 -19.81 3.64
N ASP A 13 -0.81 -19.95 3.58
CA ASP A 13 -1.60 -19.45 2.45
C ASP A 13 -1.53 -17.92 2.34
N LEU A 14 -1.62 -17.20 3.46
CA LEU A 14 -1.41 -15.75 3.52
C LEU A 14 -0.01 -15.33 3.04
N LEU A 15 1.03 -16.07 3.43
CA LEU A 15 2.38 -15.82 2.96
C LEU A 15 2.49 -16.02 1.43
N HIS A 16 1.81 -17.02 0.86
CA HIS A 16 1.76 -17.19 -0.59
C HIS A 16 1.03 -16.05 -1.30
N MET A 17 -0.07 -15.54 -0.73
CA MET A 17 -0.77 -14.37 -1.25
C MET A 17 0.11 -13.12 -1.20
N GLU A 18 0.81 -12.88 -0.09
CA GLU A 18 1.76 -11.76 0.05
C GLU A 18 2.85 -11.82 -1.04
N ASN A 19 3.44 -12.99 -1.27
CA ASN A 19 4.44 -13.17 -2.32
C ASN A 19 3.86 -12.92 -3.73
N SER A 20 2.62 -13.34 -3.98
CA SER A 20 1.91 -13.04 -5.22
C SER A 20 1.69 -11.53 -5.40
N LEU A 21 1.30 -10.82 -4.34
CA LEU A 21 1.17 -9.36 -4.36
C LEU A 21 2.51 -8.68 -4.67
N MET A 22 3.62 -9.13 -4.06
CA MET A 22 4.95 -8.57 -4.35
C MET A 22 5.33 -8.74 -5.83
N SER A 23 5.01 -9.91 -6.41
CA SER A 23 5.21 -10.17 -7.84
C SER A 23 4.36 -9.23 -8.71
N HIS A 24 3.08 -9.06 -8.39
CA HIS A 24 2.19 -8.13 -9.09
C HIS A 24 2.68 -6.68 -9.00
N MET A 25 3.08 -6.21 -7.81
CA MET A 25 3.62 -4.86 -7.62
C MET A 25 4.88 -4.63 -8.45
N ASN A 26 5.78 -5.61 -8.51
CA ASN A 26 6.98 -5.53 -9.33
C ASN A 26 6.64 -5.47 -10.83
N ASN A 27 5.76 -6.36 -11.30
CA ASN A 27 5.31 -6.35 -12.70
C ASN A 27 4.60 -5.05 -13.08
N TYR A 28 3.80 -4.51 -12.16
CA TYR A 28 3.12 -3.23 -12.31
C TYR A 28 4.12 -2.08 -12.46
N ALA A 29 5.10 -1.99 -11.55
CA ALA A 29 6.16 -0.98 -11.62
C ALA A 29 6.96 -1.08 -12.92
N MET A 30 7.31 -2.30 -13.36
CA MET A 30 7.99 -2.53 -14.63
C MET A 30 7.15 -2.09 -15.84
N GLY A 31 5.84 -2.35 -15.83
CA GLY A 31 4.95 -1.90 -16.90
C GLY A 31 4.77 -0.39 -16.92
N LEU A 32 4.67 0.27 -15.76
CA LEU A 32 4.69 1.74 -15.67
C LEU A 32 5.99 2.32 -16.23
N GLN A 33 7.14 1.74 -15.87
CA GLN A 33 8.42 2.20 -16.40
C GLN A 33 8.48 2.10 -17.93
N ARG A 34 8.04 0.96 -18.50
CA ARG A 34 7.95 0.80 -19.96
C ARG A 34 7.04 1.85 -20.60
N LYS A 35 5.93 2.21 -19.94
CA LYS A 35 5.07 3.29 -20.43
C LYS A 35 5.78 4.64 -20.44
N VAL A 36 6.48 4.98 -19.36
CA VAL A 36 7.30 6.19 -19.28
C VAL A 36 8.34 6.21 -20.39
N ASP A 37 9.03 5.10 -20.62
CA ASP A 37 10.06 4.99 -21.67
C ASP A 37 9.47 5.24 -23.08
N MET A 38 8.30 4.67 -23.37
CA MET A 38 7.60 4.88 -24.65
C MET A 38 7.13 6.34 -24.82
N ILE A 39 6.62 6.95 -23.75
CA ILE A 39 6.20 8.37 -23.77
C ILE A 39 7.42 9.26 -24.03
N ASN A 40 8.54 8.99 -23.37
CA ASN A 40 9.79 9.74 -23.57
C ASN A 40 10.30 9.64 -25.01
N LEU A 41 10.17 8.48 -25.66
CA LEU A 41 10.51 8.33 -27.07
C LEU A 41 9.65 9.24 -27.96
N VAL A 42 8.33 9.24 -27.76
CA VAL A 42 7.39 10.09 -28.51
C VAL A 42 7.68 11.57 -28.29
N LEU A 43 8.02 11.97 -27.06
CA LEU A 43 8.40 13.34 -26.71
C LEU A 43 9.70 13.76 -27.39
N ALA A 44 10.74 12.94 -27.33
CA ALA A 44 12.03 13.23 -27.97
C ALA A 44 11.90 13.43 -29.48
N GLU A 45 11.06 12.64 -30.15
CA GLU A 45 10.79 12.87 -31.57
C GLU A 45 10.01 14.17 -31.81
N ALA A 46 9.10 14.55 -30.91
CA ALA A 46 8.35 15.79 -31.01
C ALA A 46 9.27 17.01 -30.89
N GLU A 47 10.19 16.99 -29.92
CA GLU A 47 11.22 18.01 -29.73
C GLU A 47 12.12 18.16 -30.97
N ASN A 48 12.57 17.05 -31.57
CA ASN A 48 13.37 17.11 -32.81
C ASN A 48 12.59 17.79 -33.95
N ARG A 49 11.29 17.47 -34.10
CA ARG A 49 10.44 18.12 -35.11
C ARG A 49 10.26 19.60 -34.84
N GLU A 50 10.10 20.00 -33.59
CA GLU A 50 10.00 21.40 -33.19
C GLU A 50 11.29 22.18 -33.54
N GLN A 51 12.45 21.57 -33.28
CA GLN A 51 13.75 22.13 -33.67
C GLN A 51 13.89 22.26 -35.20
N GLN A 52 13.43 21.26 -35.97
CA GLN A 52 13.43 21.30 -37.44
C GLN A 52 12.51 22.38 -38.01
N ALA A 53 11.41 22.68 -37.33
CA ALA A 53 10.54 23.80 -37.71
C ALA A 53 11.23 25.16 -37.50
N ASN A 54 12.28 25.23 -36.67
CA ASN A 54 13.17 26.38 -36.47
C ASN A 54 12.42 27.72 -36.26
N GLY A 55 11.27 27.68 -35.59
CA GLY A 55 10.42 28.86 -35.33
C GLY A 55 9.61 29.37 -36.54
N ASP A 56 9.64 28.69 -37.68
CA ASP A 56 8.82 28.98 -38.87
C ASP A 56 7.96 27.76 -39.26
N PRO A 57 6.87 27.49 -38.52
CA PRO A 57 5.99 26.35 -38.77
C PRO A 57 5.31 26.41 -40.14
N GLU A 58 5.04 27.60 -40.67
CA GLU A 58 4.38 27.78 -41.97
C GLU A 58 5.28 27.30 -43.10
N ARG A 59 6.55 27.72 -43.11
CA ARG A 59 7.52 27.21 -44.09
C ARG A 59 7.80 25.73 -43.90
N PHE A 60 7.88 25.27 -42.66
CA PHE A 60 8.06 23.84 -42.38
C PHE A 60 6.93 23.02 -42.98
N LEU A 61 5.67 23.44 -42.82
CA LEU A 61 4.49 22.73 -43.35
C LEU A 61 4.21 23.01 -44.83
N ALA A 62 4.75 24.07 -45.42
CA ALA A 62 4.69 24.31 -46.87
C ALA A 62 5.37 23.18 -47.68
N ASN A 63 6.25 22.39 -47.05
CA ASN A 63 6.79 21.17 -47.64
C ASN A 63 5.74 20.03 -47.59
N PRO A 64 5.35 19.44 -48.74
CA PRO A 64 4.37 18.35 -48.76
C PRO A 64 4.75 17.13 -47.92
N VAL A 65 6.04 16.84 -47.75
CA VAL A 65 6.52 15.68 -46.96
C VAL A 65 6.23 15.85 -45.47
N THR A 66 6.52 17.04 -44.92
CA THR A 66 6.30 17.35 -43.50
C THR A 66 4.80 17.49 -43.20
N SER A 67 4.02 18.07 -44.12
CA SER A 67 2.56 18.15 -44.03
C SER A 67 1.89 16.78 -44.07
N LEU A 68 2.25 15.90 -45.00
CA LEU A 68 1.75 14.52 -45.04
C LEU A 68 2.12 13.74 -43.78
N SER A 69 3.34 13.95 -43.26
CA SER A 69 3.79 13.34 -42.02
C SER A 69 2.99 13.83 -40.81
N LEU A 70 2.63 15.11 -40.76
CA LEU A 70 1.75 15.65 -39.71
C LEU A 70 0.35 15.06 -39.81
N PHE A 71 -0.23 15.00 -41.02
CA PHE A 71 -1.53 14.37 -41.24
C PHE A 71 -1.54 12.92 -40.73
N ARG A 72 -0.55 12.11 -41.10
CA ARG A 72 -0.41 10.72 -40.63
C ARG A 72 -0.38 10.65 -39.11
N ARG A 73 0.41 11.50 -38.44
CA ARG A 73 0.47 11.51 -36.97
C ARG A 73 -0.88 11.84 -36.35
N MET A 74 -1.56 12.87 -36.84
CA MET A 74 -2.85 13.29 -36.28
C MET A 74 -3.96 12.27 -36.54
N TYR A 75 -3.96 11.64 -37.71
CA TYR A 75 -5.01 10.71 -38.12
C TYR A 75 -4.79 9.28 -37.62
N GLU A 76 -3.56 8.78 -37.66
CA GLU A 76 -3.26 7.38 -37.32
C GLU A 76 -2.58 7.21 -35.95
N ASP A 77 -1.60 8.05 -35.62
CA ASP A 77 -0.76 7.83 -34.43
C ASP A 77 -1.47 8.32 -33.15
N VAL A 78 -2.05 9.53 -33.18
CA VAL A 78 -2.68 10.15 -32.01
C VAL A 78 -3.77 9.27 -31.38
N PRO A 79 -4.72 8.67 -32.13
CA PRO A 79 -5.69 7.76 -31.52
C PRO A 79 -5.05 6.59 -30.78
N LYS A 80 -4.03 5.96 -31.37
CA LYS A 80 -3.29 4.84 -30.75
C LYS A 80 -2.52 5.27 -29.51
N LEU A 81 -1.93 6.46 -29.53
CA LEU A 81 -1.25 7.04 -28.37
C LEU A 81 -2.24 7.32 -27.25
N ILE A 82 -3.43 7.86 -27.56
CA ILE A 82 -4.49 8.08 -26.58
C ILE A 82 -4.95 6.75 -25.96
N ASP A 83 -5.17 5.73 -26.78
CA ASP A 83 -5.59 4.41 -26.30
C ASP A 83 -4.50 3.74 -25.44
N PHE A 84 -3.23 3.88 -25.82
CA PHE A 84 -2.09 3.44 -25.03
C PHE A 84 -2.04 4.12 -23.65
N LEU A 85 -2.27 5.43 -23.61
CA LEU A 85 -2.31 6.20 -22.35
C LEU A 85 -3.47 5.78 -21.45
N LYS A 86 -4.62 5.41 -22.03
CA LYS A 86 -5.81 4.95 -21.30
C LYS A 86 -5.73 3.50 -20.83
N THR A 87 -4.88 2.67 -21.42
CA THR A 87 -4.83 1.23 -21.12
C THR A 87 -4.54 1.02 -19.64
N GLU A 88 -5.50 0.52 -18.88
CA GLU A 88 -5.30 0.20 -17.47
C GLU A 88 -4.39 -1.01 -17.32
N MET A 89 -3.65 -1.06 -16.21
CA MET A 89 -2.87 -2.24 -15.85
C MET A 89 -3.72 -3.14 -14.96
N GLU A 90 -3.41 -4.44 -14.98
CA GLU A 90 -4.12 -5.45 -14.19
C GLU A 90 -4.19 -5.05 -12.71
N THR A 91 -5.38 -5.15 -12.13
CA THR A 91 -5.67 -4.77 -10.76
C THR A 91 -5.60 -5.99 -9.85
N VAL A 92 -5.10 -5.80 -8.64
CA VAL A 92 -5.15 -6.82 -7.59
C VAL A 92 -6.49 -6.71 -6.85
N ASN A 93 -7.13 -7.84 -6.59
CA ASN A 93 -8.39 -7.90 -5.85
C ASN A 93 -8.15 -7.73 -4.34
N GLU A 94 -8.35 -6.53 -3.82
CA GLU A 94 -8.15 -6.21 -2.39
C GLU A 94 -9.00 -7.08 -1.45
N GLU A 95 -10.23 -7.44 -1.84
CA GLU A 95 -11.18 -8.13 -0.96
C GLU A 95 -10.71 -9.55 -0.62
N GLU A 96 -10.10 -10.24 -1.58
CA GLU A 96 -9.55 -11.58 -1.40
C GLU A 96 -8.48 -11.61 -0.29
N PHE A 97 -7.63 -10.58 -0.23
CA PHE A 97 -6.59 -10.46 0.80
C PHE A 97 -7.19 -10.17 2.19
N LYS A 98 -8.22 -9.33 2.26
CA LYS A 98 -8.89 -9.00 3.53
C LYS A 98 -9.62 -10.19 4.10
N GLU A 99 -10.39 -10.90 3.28
CA GLU A 99 -11.13 -12.10 3.70
C GLU A 99 -10.17 -13.16 4.25
N ALA A 100 -9.08 -13.44 3.54
CA ALA A 100 -8.09 -14.40 3.98
C ALA A 100 -7.43 -14.02 5.33
N ALA A 101 -7.18 -12.73 5.56
CA ALA A 101 -6.53 -12.26 6.78
C ALA A 101 -7.49 -12.20 7.99
N ALA A 102 -8.76 -11.88 7.76
CA ALA A 102 -9.77 -11.69 8.81
C ALA A 102 -10.00 -12.96 9.65
N ASP A 103 -9.90 -14.14 9.02
CA ASP A 103 -10.10 -15.43 9.69
C ASP A 103 -8.92 -15.85 10.58
N VAL A 104 -7.74 -15.29 10.36
CA VAL A 104 -6.50 -15.70 11.04
C VAL A 104 -6.25 -14.90 12.30
N LEU A 105 -6.51 -13.59 12.28
CA LEU A 105 -6.12 -12.68 13.37
C LEU A 105 -6.79 -13.00 14.73
N PRO A 106 -8.09 -13.35 14.82
CA PRO A 106 -8.71 -13.80 16.08
C PRO A 106 -8.03 -15.03 16.70
N LEU A 107 -7.54 -15.96 15.86
CA LEU A 107 -6.89 -17.19 16.33
C LEU A 107 -5.54 -16.91 17.01
N LEU A 108 -4.91 -15.78 16.67
CA LEU A 108 -3.61 -15.38 17.22
C LEU A 108 -3.75 -14.59 18.53
N ILE A 109 -4.78 -13.76 18.66
CA ILE A 109 -4.99 -12.85 19.80
C ILE A 109 -5.61 -13.56 21.02
N ALA A 110 -6.12 -14.79 20.88
CA ALA A 110 -6.87 -15.52 21.91
C ALA A 110 -6.06 -15.99 23.15
N ASN A 111 -4.88 -15.43 23.42
CA ASN A 111 -4.02 -15.82 24.54
C ASN A 111 -3.86 -14.64 25.51
N ASP A 112 -4.12 -14.87 26.80
CA ASP A 112 -3.91 -13.91 27.92
C ASP A 112 -2.41 -13.62 28.13
N LEU A 113 -1.77 -12.98 27.16
CA LEU A 113 -0.35 -12.67 27.17
C LEU A 113 -0.12 -11.18 27.39
N ASN A 114 0.99 -10.85 28.04
CA ASN A 114 1.40 -9.47 28.26
C ASN A 114 1.79 -8.82 26.92
N ASP A 115 1.27 -7.64 26.62
CA ASP A 115 1.46 -6.95 25.34
C ASP A 115 2.94 -6.65 25.02
N GLU A 116 3.75 -6.30 26.04
CA GLU A 116 5.19 -6.03 25.87
C GLU A 116 5.99 -7.32 25.61
N ASP A 117 5.66 -8.39 26.32
CA ASP A 117 6.26 -9.71 26.11
C ASP A 117 5.95 -10.20 24.69
N VAL A 118 4.69 -10.13 24.26
CA VAL A 118 4.30 -10.50 22.89
C VAL A 118 5.01 -9.63 21.87
N ALA A 119 5.01 -8.32 22.05
CA ALA A 119 5.66 -7.40 21.11
C ALA A 119 7.18 -7.60 21.03
N SER A 120 7.83 -8.05 22.11
CA SER A 120 9.26 -8.38 22.14
C SER A 120 9.57 -9.81 21.69
N GLY A 121 8.54 -10.63 21.39
CA GLY A 121 8.71 -12.02 21.00
C GLY A 121 8.96 -12.97 22.16
N LEU A 122 8.64 -12.57 23.39
CA LEU A 122 8.68 -13.43 24.57
C LEU A 122 7.30 -14.08 24.77
N LEU A 123 7.19 -15.37 24.52
CA LEU A 123 5.92 -16.11 24.67
C LEU A 123 6.17 -17.37 25.49
N ASN A 124 5.37 -17.61 26.53
CA ASN A 124 5.51 -18.78 27.41
C ASN A 124 6.95 -18.97 27.95
N HIS A 125 7.61 -17.88 28.34
CA HIS A 125 9.01 -17.84 28.81
C HIS A 125 10.06 -18.25 27.76
N MET A 126 9.68 -18.37 26.49
CA MET A 126 10.58 -18.63 25.37
C MET A 126 10.79 -17.34 24.57
N GLN A 127 12.06 -16.95 24.39
CA GLN A 127 12.40 -15.83 23.51
C GLN A 127 12.45 -16.32 22.06
N TYR A 128 11.56 -15.78 21.24
CA TYR A 128 11.56 -16.00 19.80
C TYR A 128 12.46 -14.97 19.11
N GLY A 129 13.06 -15.35 17.99
CA GLY A 129 13.97 -14.51 17.20
C GLY A 129 13.27 -13.44 16.35
N ALA A 130 12.04 -13.08 16.69
CA ALA A 130 11.20 -12.13 15.97
C ALA A 130 10.49 -11.22 16.97
N HIS A 131 10.16 -10.00 16.55
CA HIS A 131 9.47 -9.01 17.37
C HIS A 131 8.48 -8.25 16.51
N LEU A 132 7.44 -7.71 17.14
CA LEU A 132 6.45 -6.88 16.47
C LEU A 132 7.00 -5.45 16.30
N ASN A 133 6.88 -4.92 15.10
CA ASN A 133 7.24 -3.55 14.76
C ASN A 133 6.09 -2.58 15.05
N SER A 134 6.29 -1.30 14.74
CA SER A 134 5.27 -0.25 14.94
C SER A 134 3.95 -0.52 14.21
N LEU A 135 4.01 -1.00 12.97
CA LEU A 135 2.84 -1.29 12.12
C LEU A 135 2.05 -2.48 12.64
N ASP A 136 2.74 -3.53 13.09
CA ASP A 136 2.12 -4.71 13.69
C ASP A 136 1.30 -4.31 14.93
N CYS A 137 1.91 -3.53 15.83
CA CYS A 137 1.26 -3.01 17.03
C CYS A 137 0.09 -2.06 16.70
N LEU A 138 0.24 -1.21 15.67
CA LEU A 138 -0.82 -0.32 15.21
C LEU A 138 -2.02 -1.11 14.66
N ALA A 139 -1.77 -2.15 13.87
CA ALA A 139 -2.79 -3.01 13.30
C ALA A 139 -3.56 -3.74 14.41
N LEU A 140 -2.86 -4.32 15.40
CA LEU A 140 -3.48 -4.95 16.56
C LEU A 140 -4.33 -3.97 17.36
N GLY A 141 -3.81 -2.78 17.66
CA GLY A 141 -4.56 -1.74 18.37
C GLY A 141 -5.83 -1.32 17.64
N ASN A 142 -5.76 -1.16 16.31
CA ASN A 142 -6.94 -0.87 15.48
C ASN A 142 -7.95 -2.01 15.51
N TYR A 143 -7.48 -3.25 15.39
CA TYR A 143 -8.36 -4.41 15.35
C TYR A 143 -9.13 -4.58 16.66
N LEU A 144 -8.42 -4.50 17.79
CA LEU A 144 -8.99 -4.56 19.13
C LEU A 144 -10.07 -3.49 19.36
N TRP A 145 -9.82 -2.27 18.88
CA TRP A 145 -10.76 -1.16 19.01
C TRP A 145 -12.00 -1.34 18.11
N HIS A 146 -11.81 -1.70 16.85
CA HIS A 146 -12.89 -1.70 15.86
C HIS A 146 -13.73 -2.97 15.85
N HIS A 147 -13.17 -4.11 16.27
CA HIS A 147 -13.81 -5.42 16.11
C HIS A 147 -14.10 -6.14 17.43
N LEU A 148 -13.31 -5.92 18.49
CA LEU A 148 -13.46 -6.63 19.76
C LEU A 148 -13.94 -5.76 20.92
N ASP A 149 -14.16 -4.46 20.69
CA ASP A 149 -14.52 -3.45 21.70
C ASP A 149 -13.56 -3.43 22.91
N GLN A 150 -12.29 -3.79 22.68
CA GLN A 150 -11.26 -3.88 23.72
C GLN A 150 -10.47 -2.56 23.82
N GLY A 151 -11.15 -1.44 24.06
CA GLY A 151 -10.55 -0.10 24.00
C GLY A 151 -9.32 0.10 24.90
N HIS A 152 -9.33 -0.44 26.11
CA HIS A 152 -8.18 -0.35 27.03
C HIS A 152 -6.95 -1.12 26.51
N LEU A 153 -7.16 -2.31 25.94
CA LEU A 153 -6.08 -3.12 25.35
C LEU A 153 -5.57 -2.46 24.06
N ALA A 154 -6.49 -1.93 23.23
CA ALA A 154 -6.16 -1.17 22.04
C ALA A 154 -5.20 0.00 22.34
N ILE A 155 -5.43 0.75 23.42
CA ILE A 155 -4.53 1.85 23.82
C ILE A 155 -3.12 1.34 24.14
N LYS A 156 -2.96 0.17 24.77
CA LYS A 156 -1.63 -0.39 25.06
C LYS A 156 -0.87 -0.70 23.78
N TRP A 157 -1.51 -1.38 22.83
CA TRP A 157 -0.94 -1.68 21.52
C TRP A 157 -0.62 -0.43 20.70
N LEU A 158 -1.49 0.58 20.72
CA LEU A 158 -1.24 1.86 20.05
C LEU A 158 -0.07 2.64 20.68
N ARG A 159 0.15 2.53 22.00
CA ARG A 159 1.32 3.12 22.65
C ARG A 159 2.60 2.39 22.26
N LEU A 160 2.58 1.06 22.25
CA LEU A 160 3.69 0.25 21.73
C LEU A 160 4.03 0.58 20.27
N ALA A 161 3.01 0.83 19.44
CA ALA A 161 3.21 1.28 18.08
C ALA A 161 3.96 2.62 18.03
N LEU A 162 3.60 3.58 18.89
CA LEU A 162 4.27 4.88 18.95
C LEU A 162 5.71 4.77 19.46
N GLU A 163 5.95 3.96 20.50
CA GLU A 163 7.27 3.72 21.08
C GLU A 163 8.23 3.05 20.11
N ARG A 164 7.71 2.12 19.29
CA ARG A 164 8.47 1.35 18.31
C ARG A 164 8.51 2.00 16.93
N TYR A 165 8.02 3.24 16.80
CA TYR A 165 7.98 3.92 15.51
C TYR A 165 9.38 4.06 14.90
N ASP A 166 9.51 3.54 13.68
CA ASP A 166 10.75 3.55 12.91
C ASP A 166 10.73 4.69 11.88
N GLU A 167 11.70 5.60 11.95
CA GLU A 167 11.82 6.71 11.01
C GLU A 167 12.17 6.25 9.59
N ASN A 168 12.73 5.05 9.43
CA ASN A 168 13.01 4.47 8.12
C ASN A 168 11.72 4.18 7.33
N LEU A 169 10.60 3.97 8.04
CA LEU A 169 9.29 3.72 7.42
C LEU A 169 8.51 5.00 7.14
N LYS A 170 9.04 6.18 7.50
CA LYS A 170 8.40 7.48 7.29
C LYS A 170 7.93 7.75 5.85
N PRO A 171 8.64 7.32 4.78
CA PRO A 171 8.14 7.48 3.40
C PRO A 171 6.79 6.79 3.16
N LEU A 172 6.45 5.77 3.95
CA LEU A 172 5.21 5.02 3.85
C LEU A 172 4.10 5.58 4.74
N ASP A 173 4.37 6.54 5.63
CA ASP A 173 3.40 7.03 6.61
C ASP A 173 2.12 7.59 6.00
N GLY A 174 2.23 8.30 4.87
CA GLY A 174 1.08 8.83 4.16
C GLY A 174 0.24 7.74 3.50
N LEU A 175 0.90 6.69 3.00
CA LEU A 175 0.22 5.56 2.36
C LEU A 175 -0.47 4.66 3.40
N LEU A 176 0.24 4.34 4.48
CA LEU A 176 -0.20 3.39 5.50
C LEU A 176 -0.94 4.03 6.69
N HIS A 177 -1.03 5.36 6.72
CA HIS A 177 -1.60 6.12 7.84
C HIS A 177 -0.93 5.77 9.19
N SER A 178 0.37 5.51 9.16
CA SER A 178 1.18 4.99 10.28
C SER A 178 2.03 6.04 10.99
N GLY A 179 2.02 7.28 10.51
CA GLY A 179 2.84 8.34 11.11
C GLY A 179 2.51 8.59 12.58
N ARG A 180 3.51 9.04 13.36
CA ARG A 180 3.35 9.34 14.80
C ARG A 180 2.10 10.18 15.12
N ILE A 181 1.81 11.19 14.30
CA ILE A 181 0.60 12.03 14.47
C ILE A 181 -0.68 11.21 14.32
N HIS A 182 -0.77 10.32 13.33
CA HIS A 182 -1.92 9.44 13.14
C HIS A 182 -2.09 8.46 14.30
N ILE A 183 -1.00 7.88 14.79
CA ILE A 183 -1.02 6.98 15.96
C ILE A 183 -1.53 7.74 17.20
N LEU A 184 -1.01 8.95 17.45
CA LEU A 184 -1.46 9.81 18.56
C LEU A 184 -2.95 10.18 18.44
N GLN A 185 -3.41 10.56 17.24
CA GLN A 185 -4.82 10.86 17.00
C GLN A 185 -5.71 9.65 17.31
N LYS A 186 -5.30 8.43 16.93
CA LYS A 186 -6.01 7.20 17.27
C LYS A 186 -6.06 6.98 18.78
N ILE A 187 -4.94 7.11 19.50
CA ILE A 187 -4.90 6.98 20.96
C ILE A 187 -5.89 7.95 21.61
N ILE A 188 -5.87 9.23 21.22
CA ILE A 188 -6.75 10.26 21.77
C ILE A 188 -8.22 9.92 21.49
N LYS A 189 -8.54 9.51 20.27
CA LYS A 189 -9.91 9.14 19.87
C LYS A 189 -10.45 7.99 20.74
N VAL A 190 -9.66 6.94 20.94
CA VAL A 190 -10.06 5.78 21.76
C VAL A 190 -10.22 6.20 23.23
N GLN A 191 -9.29 6.98 23.78
CA GLN A 191 -9.37 7.47 25.16
C GLN A 191 -10.61 8.34 25.42
N LEU A 192 -10.96 9.22 24.49
CA LEU A 192 -12.15 10.06 24.61
C LEU A 192 -13.43 9.22 24.57
N ALA A 193 -13.50 8.23 23.67
CA ALA A 193 -14.66 7.34 23.56
C ALA A 193 -14.88 6.53 24.85
N ILE A 194 -13.82 5.94 25.41
CA ILE A 194 -13.89 5.20 26.69
C ILE A 194 -14.41 6.10 27.80
N ARG A 195 -13.88 7.33 27.93
CA ARG A 195 -14.31 8.28 28.96
C ARG A 195 -15.79 8.66 28.85
N GLN A 196 -16.32 8.79 27.63
CA GLN A 196 -17.73 9.09 27.41
C GLN A 196 -18.63 7.91 27.81
N ILE A 197 -18.22 6.68 27.53
CA ILE A 197 -18.95 5.47 27.92
C ILE A 197 -19.00 5.35 29.45
N SER A 198 -17.88 5.54 30.14
CA SER A 198 -17.83 5.49 31.61
C SER A 198 -18.60 6.60 32.34
N GLN A 199 -19.13 7.60 31.63
CA GLN A 199 -19.98 8.66 32.22
C GLN A 199 -21.48 8.36 32.06
N ILE A 200 -21.84 7.32 31.31
CA ILE A 200 -23.23 6.93 31.02
C ILE A 200 -23.65 5.70 31.84
N GLU A 201 -22.69 4.94 32.38
CA GLU A 201 -22.87 3.83 33.33
C GLU A 201 -22.88 4.30 34.79
#